data_AF-A0A9X5X6F9-F1
#
_entry.id   AF-A0A9X5X6F9-F1
#
_cell.length_a   1.000
_cell.length_b   1.000
_cell.length_c   1.000
_cell.angle_alpha   90.00
_cell.angle_beta   90.00
_cell.angle_gamma   90.00
#
_symmetry.space_group_name_H-M   'P 1'
#
loop_
_entity.id
_entity.type
_entity.pdbx_description
1 polymer ?
#
loop_
_entity_poly.entity_id
_entity_poly.type
_entity_poly.pdbx_seq_one_letter_code
_entity_poly.pdbx_strand_id
1 'polypeptide(L)'
;MADAAYGLWPLVVLNTLLFIAFAVSFFHPKTKRDWRAMGAYSAFLVALFTEMYGTPLTIYLLGSWLGSRFPLLKDTHAGGHLWNDLIGWKYDPHVSPFHLASYVAIGAGFWLIAAAWKVLHDAAQHD
;
A
#
# COMPACT_ATOMS: atom_id res chain seq x y z
N MET A 1 6.19 -26.47 3.35
CA MET A 1 5.49 -26.01 4.56
C MET A 1 5.25 -24.54 4.34
N ALA A 2 4.00 -24.09 4.34
CA ALA A 2 3.70 -22.67 4.14
C ALA A 2 4.00 -21.97 5.47
N ASP A 3 5.16 -21.32 5.56
CA ASP A 3 5.51 -20.50 6.71
C ASP A 3 4.41 -19.46 6.94
N ALA A 4 4.03 -19.24 8.19
CA ALA A 4 3.01 -18.28 8.58
C ALA A 4 3.47 -16.85 8.20
N ALA A 5 3.12 -16.40 7.00
CA ALA A 5 3.47 -15.09 6.46
C ALA A 5 2.62 -13.94 7.02
N TYR A 6 1.51 -14.27 7.69
CA TYR A 6 0.55 -13.33 8.27
C TYR A 6 0.40 -13.57 9.78
N GLY A 7 -0.15 -12.59 10.51
CA GLY A 7 -0.30 -12.61 11.96
C GLY A 7 0.86 -11.97 12.73
N LEU A 8 1.83 -11.37 12.02
CA LEU A 8 3.00 -10.68 12.56
C LEU A 8 2.65 -9.27 13.06
N TRP A 9 1.68 -9.16 13.96
CA TRP A 9 1.21 -7.89 14.53
C TRP A 9 2.29 -7.03 15.19
N PRO A 10 3.33 -7.59 15.84
CA PRO A 10 4.45 -6.78 16.32
C PRO A 10 5.15 -6.01 15.20
N LEU A 11 5.30 -6.61 14.00
CA LEU A 11 5.86 -5.92 12.83
C LEU A 11 4.92 -4.83 12.31
N VAL A 12 3.60 -5.07 12.31
CA VAL A 12 2.62 -4.05 11.92
C VAL A 12 2.78 -2.80 12.79
N VAL A 13 2.78 -2.99 14.12
CA VAL A 13 2.88 -1.90 15.09
C VAL A 13 4.22 -1.19 14.96
N LEU A 14 5.33 -1.94 14.95
CA LEU A 14 6.68 -1.38 14.89
C LEU A 14 6.90 -0.55 13.63
N ASN A 15 6.58 -1.10 12.45
CA ASN A 15 6.77 -0.39 11.19
C ASN A 15 5.86 0.83 11.12
N THR A 16 4.58 0.70 11.48
CA THR A 16 3.63 1.83 11.48
C THR A 16 4.15 2.98 12.34
N LEU A 17 4.55 2.71 13.58
CA LEU A 17 5.05 3.73 14.50
C LEU A 17 6.34 4.37 13.98
N LEU A 18 7.27 3.57 13.45
CA LEU A 18 8.53 4.06 12.89
C LEU A 18 8.28 5.05 11.75
N PHE A 19 7.43 4.69 10.78
CA PHE A 19 7.16 5.53 9.61
C PHE A 19 6.30 6.76 9.93
N ILE A 20 5.39 6.67 10.92
CA ILE A 20 4.64 7.84 11.41
C ILE A 20 5.60 8.80 12.14
N ALA A 21 6.44 8.28 13.05
CA ALA A 21 7.40 9.09 13.78
C ALA A 21 8.37 9.82 12.83
N PHE A 22 8.88 9.10 11.82
CA PHE A 22 9.67 9.68 10.74
C PHE A 22 8.89 10.79 10.01
N ALA A 23 7.66 10.53 9.56
CA ALA A 23 6.88 11.55 8.86
C ALA A 23 6.64 12.80 9.71
N VAL A 24 6.33 12.64 11.00
CA VAL A 24 6.12 13.76 11.93
C VAL A 24 7.42 14.56 12.11
N SER A 25 8.59 13.91 12.17
CA SER A 25 9.88 14.58 12.35
C SER A 25 10.31 15.44 11.16
N PHE A 26 9.74 15.23 9.97
CA PHE A 26 10.02 16.07 8.79
C PHE A 26 8.88 17.06 8.53
N PHE A 27 7.63 16.59 8.56
CA PHE A 27 6.47 17.37 8.15
C PHE A 27 6.04 18.45 9.17
N HIS A 28 6.30 18.24 10.47
CA HIS A 28 5.97 19.21 11.54
C HIS A 28 4.58 19.85 11.41
N PRO A 29 3.47 19.09 11.51
CA PRO A 29 2.13 19.60 11.26
C PRO A 29 1.75 20.77 12.20
N LYS A 30 1.46 21.95 11.64
CA LYS A 30 1.10 23.16 12.43
C LYS A 30 -0.37 23.54 12.30
N THR A 31 -0.99 23.27 11.15
CA THR A 31 -2.37 23.65 10.87
C THR A 31 -3.34 22.47 10.98
N LYS A 32 -4.65 22.76 11.09
CA LYS A 32 -5.69 21.71 11.04
C LYS A 32 -5.64 20.88 9.74
N ARG A 33 -5.22 21.50 8.63
CA ARG A 33 -5.09 20.83 7.34
C ARG A 33 -3.91 19.85 7.37
N ASP A 34 -2.79 20.25 7.97
CA ASP A 34 -1.60 19.41 8.11
C ASP A 34 -1.90 18.18 8.97
N TRP A 35 -2.62 18.36 10.08
CA TRP A 35 -3.07 17.25 10.93
C TRP A 35 -4.03 16.30 10.20
N ARG A 36 -4.92 16.82 9.35
CA ARG A 36 -5.82 15.99 8.53
C ARG A 36 -5.04 15.21 7.46
N ALA A 37 -4.04 15.81 6.84
CA ALA A 37 -3.15 15.13 5.89
C ALA A 37 -2.31 14.04 6.61
N MET A 38 -1.72 14.37 7.75
CA MET A 38 -0.97 13.43 8.59
C MET A 38 -1.85 12.26 9.07
N GLY A 39 -3.11 12.52 9.42
CA GLY A 39 -4.07 11.48 9.77
C GLY A 39 -4.36 10.53 8.61
N ALA A 40 -4.60 11.06 7.39
CA ALA A 40 -4.81 10.23 6.20
C ALA A 40 -3.57 9.37 5.86
N TYR A 41 -2.38 9.96 5.95
CA TYR A 41 -1.10 9.24 5.79
C TYR A 41 -0.94 8.13 6.84
N SER A 42 -1.24 8.41 8.10
CA SER A 42 -1.12 7.44 9.20
C SER A 42 -2.11 6.28 9.02
N ALA A 43 -3.35 6.56 8.63
CA ALA A 43 -4.36 5.54 8.33
C ALA A 43 -3.93 4.66 7.14
N PHE A 44 -3.33 5.25 6.12
CA PHE A 44 -2.75 4.51 4.99
C PHE A 44 -1.63 3.57 5.45
N LEU A 45 -0.69 4.04 6.28
CA LEU A 45 0.39 3.18 6.80
C LEU A 45 -0.12 2.02 7.64
N VAL A 46 -1.10 2.27 8.52
CA VAL A 46 -1.75 1.21 9.31
C VAL A 46 -2.34 0.16 8.36
N ALA A 47 -3.13 0.58 7.38
CA ALA A 47 -3.75 -0.33 6.42
C ALA A 47 -2.70 -1.13 5.62
N LEU A 48 -1.66 -0.46 5.11
CA LEU A 48 -0.58 -1.06 4.33
C LEU A 48 0.15 -2.16 5.13
N PHE A 49 0.61 -1.84 6.35
CA PHE A 49 1.35 -2.80 7.15
C PHE A 49 0.46 -3.92 7.71
N THR A 50 -0.81 -3.64 8.02
CA THR A 50 -1.76 -4.69 8.35
C THR A 50 -1.96 -5.63 7.18
N GLU A 51 -2.08 -5.14 5.95
CA GLU A 51 -2.21 -5.97 4.76
C GLU A 51 -0.95 -6.80 4.47
N MET A 52 0.24 -6.26 4.74
CA MET A 52 1.51 -6.98 4.53
C MET A 52 1.81 -8.03 5.60
N TYR A 53 1.58 -7.73 6.88
CA TYR A 53 2.07 -8.53 8.00
C TYR A 53 0.98 -9.06 8.94
N GLY A 54 -0.15 -8.35 9.03
CA GLY A 54 -1.21 -8.63 10.00
C GLY A 54 -2.24 -9.61 9.45
N THR A 55 -3.27 -9.07 8.80
CA THR A 55 -4.27 -9.84 8.07
C THR A 55 -4.50 -9.15 6.73
N PRO A 56 -4.61 -9.90 5.62
CA PRO A 56 -4.84 -9.31 4.31
C PRO A 56 -6.22 -8.62 4.29
N LEU A 57 -6.24 -7.31 4.56
CA LEU A 57 -7.47 -6.53 4.75
C LEU A 57 -8.37 -6.57 3.54
N THR A 58 -7.78 -6.55 2.34
CA THR A 58 -8.50 -6.71 1.07
C THR A 58 -9.25 -8.04 1.02
N ILE A 59 -8.64 -9.13 1.47
CA ILE A 59 -9.30 -10.45 1.57
C ILE A 59 -10.32 -10.46 2.70
N TYR A 60 -10.06 -9.83 3.85
CA TYR A 60 -11.04 -9.75 4.94
C TYR A 60 -12.32 -9.01 4.52
N LEU A 61 -12.19 -7.87 3.84
CA LEU A 61 -13.31 -7.08 3.34
C LEU A 61 -14.08 -7.83 2.25
N LEU A 62 -13.37 -8.40 1.27
CA LEU A 62 -13.99 -9.10 0.16
C LEU A 62 -14.46 -10.51 0.51
N GLY A 63 -13.86 -11.16 1.51
CA GLY A 63 -14.10 -12.56 1.88
C GLY A 63 -15.53 -12.82 2.35
N SER A 64 -16.17 -11.83 2.97
CA SER A 64 -17.60 -11.91 3.34
C SER A 64 -18.53 -12.04 2.13
N TRP A 65 -18.16 -11.46 0.97
CA TRP A 65 -18.94 -11.47 -0.27
C TRP A 65 -18.45 -12.52 -1.28
N LEU A 66 -17.14 -12.75 -1.34
CA LEU A 66 -16.43 -13.58 -2.34
C LEU A 66 -16.14 -15.00 -1.84
N GLY A 67 -16.13 -15.21 -0.52
CA GLY A 67 -15.70 -16.46 0.13
C GLY A 67 -16.59 -17.67 -0.14
N SER A 68 -17.84 -17.47 -0.58
CA SER A 68 -18.74 -18.55 -1.01
C SER A 68 -18.53 -19.01 -2.46
N ARG A 69 -17.74 -18.27 -3.26
CA ARG A 69 -17.57 -18.49 -4.71
C ARG A 69 -16.15 -18.85 -5.14
N PHE A 70 -15.13 -18.54 -4.34
CA PHE A 70 -13.72 -18.74 -4.70
C PHE A 70 -12.95 -19.47 -3.58
N PRO A 71 -12.74 -20.80 -3.69
CA PRO A 71 -11.99 -21.59 -2.70
C PRO A 71 -10.47 -21.34 -2.67
N LEU A 72 -9.98 -20.40 -3.49
CA LEU A 72 -8.56 -20.13 -3.74
C LEU A 72 -7.97 -18.98 -2.92
N LEU A 73 -8.76 -18.33 -2.04
CA LEU A 73 -8.25 -17.42 -1.03
C LEU A 73 -7.55 -18.24 0.09
N LYS A 74 -6.45 -18.91 -0.23
CA LYS A 74 -5.56 -19.51 0.76
C LYS A 74 -4.62 -18.42 1.26
N ASP A 75 -4.51 -18.31 2.58
CA ASP A 75 -3.60 -17.41 3.32
C ASP A 75 -2.13 -17.74 3.03
N THR A 76 -1.68 -17.46 1.82
CA THR A 76 -0.31 -17.68 1.34
C THR A 76 0.19 -16.41 0.66
N HIS A 77 1.50 -16.20 0.66
CA HIS A 77 2.15 -15.04 0.01
C HIS A 77 1.79 -14.90 -1.48
N ALA A 78 1.38 -16.00 -2.12
CA ALA A 78 0.92 -16.05 -3.51
C ALA A 78 -0.49 -15.44 -3.72
N GLY A 79 -1.26 -15.21 -2.66
CA GLY A 79 -2.59 -14.57 -2.71
C GLY A 79 -2.56 -13.06 -3.03
N GLY A 80 -1.38 -12.49 -3.31
CA GLY A 80 -1.23 -11.09 -3.71
C GLY A 80 -1.72 -10.76 -5.13
N HIS A 81 -2.11 -11.77 -5.92
CA HIS A 81 -2.58 -11.61 -7.30
C HIS A 81 -4.09 -11.75 -7.47
N LEU A 82 -4.86 -11.26 -6.49
CA LEU A 82 -6.33 -11.39 -6.46
C LEU A 82 -7.00 -11.09 -7.81
N TRP A 83 -6.63 -9.99 -8.47
CA TRP A 83 -7.19 -9.63 -9.78
C TRP A 83 -6.86 -10.62 -10.89
N ASN A 84 -5.65 -11.19 -10.88
CA ASN A 84 -5.25 -12.23 -11.83
C ASN A 84 -6.03 -13.52 -11.56
N ASP A 85 -6.20 -13.89 -10.30
CA ASP A 85 -6.94 -15.09 -9.88
C ASP A 85 -8.44 -14.96 -10.22
N LEU A 86 -9.02 -13.78 -10.04
CA LEU A 86 -10.43 -13.51 -10.35
C LEU A 86 -10.76 -13.62 -11.84
N ILE A 87 -9.81 -13.27 -12.72
CA ILE A 87 -9.99 -13.40 -14.18
C ILE A 87 -9.47 -14.73 -14.72
N GLY A 88 -8.91 -15.61 -13.86
CA GLY A 88 -8.35 -16.90 -14.25
C GLY A 88 -7.08 -16.79 -15.10
N TRP A 89 -6.24 -15.78 -14.88
CA TRP A 89 -4.96 -15.62 -15.56
C TRP A 89 -3.99 -16.74 -15.18
N LYS A 90 -3.45 -17.46 -16.17
CA LYS A 90 -2.62 -18.67 -15.95
C LYS A 90 -1.13 -18.49 -16.26
N TYR A 91 -0.75 -17.34 -16.82
CA TYR A 91 0.62 -17.03 -17.18
C TYR A 91 1.34 -16.30 -16.05
N ASP A 92 2.59 -15.90 -16.28
CA ASP A 92 3.35 -15.12 -15.31
C ASP A 92 2.55 -13.88 -14.86
N PRO A 93 2.32 -13.69 -13.54
CA PRO A 93 1.63 -12.53 -13.00
C PRO A 93 2.28 -11.18 -13.38
N HIS A 94 3.59 -11.14 -13.64
CA HIS A 94 4.31 -9.91 -13.96
C HIS A 94 3.96 -9.34 -15.33
N VAL A 95 3.47 -10.18 -16.23
CA VAL A 95 2.99 -9.76 -17.57
C VAL A 95 1.47 -9.59 -17.60
N SER A 96 0.79 -9.70 -16.46
CA SER A 96 -0.65 -9.49 -16.44
C SER A 96 -0.99 -8.03 -16.78
N PRO A 97 -2.15 -7.78 -17.41
CA PRO A 97 -2.57 -6.41 -17.74
C PRO A 97 -2.56 -5.46 -16.54
N PHE A 98 -2.89 -5.99 -15.35
CA PHE A 98 -2.89 -5.23 -14.10
C PHE A 98 -1.47 -4.85 -13.64
N HIS A 99 -0.50 -5.75 -13.76
CA HIS A 99 0.89 -5.45 -13.43
C HIS A 99 1.51 -4.46 -14.43
N LEU A 100 1.24 -4.62 -15.72
CA LEU A 100 1.70 -3.68 -16.74
C LEU A 100 1.11 -2.28 -16.51
N ALA A 101 -0.19 -2.19 -16.23
CA ALA A 101 -0.83 -0.92 -15.89
C ALA A 101 -0.22 -0.29 -14.62
N SER A 102 0.10 -1.10 -13.61
CA SER A 102 0.78 -0.65 -12.40
C SER A 102 2.17 -0.07 -12.70
N TYR A 103 2.98 -0.72 -13.54
CA TYR A 103 4.29 -0.20 -13.94
C TYR A 103 4.19 1.16 -14.63
N VAL A 104 3.20 1.33 -15.51
CA VAL A 104 2.92 2.63 -16.15
C VAL A 104 2.54 3.67 -15.11
N ALA A 105 1.63 3.35 -14.18
CA ALA A 105 1.20 4.27 -13.13
C ALA A 105 2.35 4.70 -12.22
N ILE A 106 3.20 3.76 -11.80
CA ILE A 106 4.40 4.03 -11.00
C ILE A 106 5.37 4.95 -11.76
N GLY A 107 5.65 4.64 -13.03
CA GLY A 107 6.51 5.47 -13.88
C GLY A 107 5.98 6.89 -14.05
N ALA A 108 4.67 7.04 -14.30
CA ALA A 108 4.01 8.34 -14.36
C ALA A 108 4.08 9.09 -13.02
N GLY A 109 3.91 8.38 -11.89
CA GLY A 109 4.04 8.96 -10.56
C GLY A 109 5.44 9.52 -10.30
N PHE A 110 6.49 8.76 -10.62
CA PHE A 110 7.87 9.24 -10.52
C PHE A 110 8.12 10.47 -11.40
N TRP A 111 7.60 10.45 -12.62
CA TRP A 111 7.73 11.60 -13.53
C TRP A 111 7.03 12.84 -12.98
N LEU A 112 5.82 12.70 -12.44
CA LEU A 112 5.10 13.81 -11.80
C LEU A 112 5.88 14.39 -10.60
N ILE A 113 6.45 13.54 -9.75
CA ILE A 113 7.29 13.99 -8.62
C ILE A 113 8.52 14.75 -9.14
N ALA A 114 9.21 14.22 -10.14
CA ALA A 114 10.38 14.85 -10.73
C ALA A 114 10.04 16.21 -11.38
N ALA A 115 8.90 16.31 -12.07
CA ALA A 115 8.43 17.56 -12.68
C ALA A 115 8.04 18.60 -11.61
N ALA A 116 7.38 18.17 -10.53
CA ALA A 116 6.98 19.04 -9.43
C ALA A 116 8.17 19.56 -8.62
N TRP A 117 9.30 18.84 -8.61
CA TRP A 117 10.49 19.22 -7.86
C TRP A 117 11.01 20.62 -8.24
N LYS A 118 11.02 20.97 -9.53
CA LYS A 118 11.48 22.29 -9.98
C LYS A 118 10.60 23.41 -9.39
N VAL A 119 9.28 23.23 -9.43
CA VAL A 119 8.32 24.21 -8.89
C VAL A 119 8.48 24.35 -7.37
N LEU A 120 8.61 23.23 -6.66
CA LEU A 120 8.80 23.22 -5.21
C LEU A 120 10.12 23.86 -4.79
N HIS A 121 11.20 23.56 -5.52
CA HIS A 121 12.52 24.12 -5.26
C HIS A 121 12.55 25.62 -5.50
N ASP A 122 11.99 26.10 -6.61
CA ASP A 122 11.92 27.53 -6.92
C ASP A 122 11.10 28.29 -5.86
N ALA A 123 9.99 27.71 -5.39
CA ALA A 123 9.20 28.30 -4.30
C ALA A 123 9.99 28.38 -2.99
N ALA A 124 10.71 27.31 -2.62
CA ALA A 124 11.51 27.27 -1.40
C ALA A 124 12.71 28.22 -1.38
N GLN A 125 13.18 28.71 -2.54
CA GLN A 125 14.25 29.70 -2.62
C GLN A 125 13.77 31.16 -2.48
N HIS A 126 12.46 31.40 -2.62
CA HIS A 126 11.87 32.75 -2.55
C HIS A 126 11.13 33.04 -1.23
N ASP A 127 11.10 32.07 -0.31
CA ASP A 127 10.67 32.22 1.10
C ASP A 127 11.87 32.47 2.04
#